data_AF-A0A2E5VU73-F1
#
_entry.id   AF-A0A2E5VU73-F1
#
_cell.length_a   1.000
_cell.length_b   1.000
_cell.length_c   1.000
_cell.angle_alpha   90.00
_cell.angle_beta   90.00
_cell.angle_gamma   90.00
#
_symmetry.space_group_name_H-M   'P 1'
#
loop_
_entity.id
_entity.type
_entity.pdbx_description
1 polymer ?
#
loop_
_entity_poly.entity_id
_entity_poly.type
_entity_poly.pdbx_seq_one_letter_code
_entity_poly.pdbx_strand_id
1 'polypeptide(L)' 'MFLATPVYCGRVDNWYEDHSLARPAPARHDLVDALEAIPQGRAVEQSRTTAVGCIVADLSRGLQTTLVL' A
#
# COMPACT_ATOMS: atom_id res chain seq x y z
N MET A 1 2.79 -4.29 -26.03
CA MET A 1 1.76 -3.77 -25.11
C MET A 1 1.91 -4.49 -23.78
N PHE A 2 2.78 -3.99 -22.89
CA PHE A 2 2.97 -4.56 -21.55
C PHE A 2 2.18 -3.70 -20.56
N LEU A 3 0.88 -3.93 -20.45
CA LEU A 3 0.15 -3.53 -19.25
C LEU A 3 0.38 -4.65 -18.24
N ALA A 4 1.53 -4.63 -17.58
CA ALA A 4 1.84 -5.58 -16.53
C ALA A 4 1.10 -5.15 -15.26
N THR A 5 0.11 -5.93 -14.84
CA THR A 5 -0.49 -5.78 -13.52
C THR A 5 0.61 -5.89 -12.47
N PRO A 6 0.70 -4.96 -11.50
CA PRO A 6 1.74 -5.02 -10.48
C PRO A 6 1.57 -6.28 -9.62
N VAL A 7 2.68 -6.95 -9.33
CA VAL A 7 2.71 -8.15 -8.46
C VAL A 7 2.50 -7.78 -6.99
N TYR A 8 2.76 -6.51 -6.64
CA TYR A 8 2.57 -5.96 -5.30
C TYR A 8 1.90 -4.58 -5.38
N CYS A 9 0.87 -4.40 -4.56
CA CYS A 9 -0.02 -3.23 -4.51
C CYS A 9 -0.49 -3.04 -3.05
N GLY A 10 0.45 -3.22 -2.12
CA GLY A 10 0.27 -3.09 -0.67
C GLY A 10 0.93 -1.85 -0.10
N ARG A 11 0.95 -1.75 1.24
CA ARG A 11 1.59 -0.66 1.99
C ARG A 11 3.10 -0.73 1.90
N VAL A 12 3.77 0.40 2.11
CA VAL A 12 5.22 0.41 2.34
C VAL A 12 5.55 -0.17 3.72
N ASP A 13 4.95 0.45 4.74
CA ASP A 13 5.15 0.15 6.15
C ASP A 13 3.79 0.16 6.88
N ASN A 14 3.70 -0.57 7.98
CA ASN A 14 2.44 -0.69 8.70
C ASN A 14 2.11 0.45 9.72
N TRP A 15 2.49 1.69 9.41
CA TRP A 15 2.30 2.88 10.27
C TRP A 15 0.85 3.19 10.67
N TYR A 16 -0.10 3.13 9.72
CA TYR A 16 -1.49 3.52 9.96
C TYR A 16 -2.39 2.30 10.15
N GLU A 17 -3.19 2.28 11.21
CA GLU A 17 -4.23 1.26 11.39
C GLU A 17 -5.54 1.67 10.71
N ASP A 18 -5.88 2.95 10.82
CA ASP A 18 -7.08 3.59 10.28
C ASP A 18 -6.79 5.07 9.97
N HIS A 19 -7.74 5.78 9.39
CA HIS A 19 -7.64 7.20 9.05
C HIS A 19 -7.16 8.02 10.25
N SER A 20 -6.04 8.72 10.06
CA SER A 20 -5.40 9.57 11.09
C SER A 20 -4.92 8.83 12.35
N LEU A 21 -4.91 7.49 12.37
CA LEU A 21 -4.44 6.69 13.50
C LEU A 21 -3.07 6.10 13.20
N ALA A 22 -2.03 6.88 13.48
CA ALA A 22 -0.64 6.49 13.32
C ALA A 22 -0.12 5.73 14.55
N ARG A 23 0.67 4.69 14.32
CA ARG A 23 1.51 4.02 15.33
C ARG A 23 2.73 4.88 15.65
N PRO A 24 3.32 4.74 16.86
CA PRO A 24 4.58 5.40 17.20
C PRO A 24 5.79 4.83 16.43
N ALA A 25 5.69 3.60 15.94
CA ALA A 25 6.69 2.91 15.13
C ALA A 25 6.01 1.88 14.20
N PRO A 26 6.61 1.54 13.04
CA PRO A 26 6.11 0.47 12.20
C PRO A 26 6.46 -0.87 12.86
N ALA A 27 5.49 -1.77 12.92
CA ALA A 27 5.65 -3.16 13.34
C ALA A 27 6.03 -4.11 12.18
N ARG A 28 5.79 -3.70 10.92
CA ARG A 28 6.16 -4.45 9.70
C ARG A 28 6.56 -3.50 8.57
N HIS A 29 7.49 -3.98 7.75
CA HIS A 29 8.00 -3.32 6.55
C HIS A 29 7.50 -4.08 5.31
N ASP A 30 6.19 -4.00 5.05
CA ASP A 30 5.47 -4.88 4.11
C ASP A 30 6.08 -4.86 2.68
N LEU A 31 6.59 -3.70 2.23
CA LEU A 31 7.25 -3.60 0.93
C LEU A 31 8.63 -4.29 0.92
N VAL A 32 9.40 -4.18 2.01
CA VAL A 32 10.70 -4.86 2.12
C VAL A 32 10.48 -6.38 2.09
N ASP A 33 9.53 -6.87 2.89
CA ASP A 33 9.16 -8.28 2.93
C ASP A 33 8.74 -8.80 1.54
N ALA A 34 7.96 -8.00 0.80
CA ALA A 34 7.55 -8.33 -0.56
C ALA A 34 8.72 -8.38 -1.55
N LEU A 35 9.62 -7.38 -1.49
CA LEU A 35 10.81 -7.32 -2.34
C LEU A 35 11.78 -8.47 -2.08
N GLU A 36 11.83 -8.99 -0.86
CA GLU A 36 12.63 -10.17 -0.53
C GLU A 36 11.94 -11.48 -0.96
N ALA A 37 10.61 -11.57 -0.83
CA ALA A 37 9.86 -12.79 -1.10
C ALA A 37 9.65 -13.06 -2.60
N ILE A 38 9.28 -12.03 -3.38
CA ILE A 38 8.89 -12.17 -4.79
C ILE A 38 10.01 -12.78 -5.66
N PRO A 39 11.27 -12.33 -5.59
CA PRO A 39 12.35 -12.91 -6.39
C PRO A 39 12.65 -14.37 -6.04
N GLN A 40 12.26 -14.80 -4.83
CA GLN A 40 12.48 -16.15 -4.29
C GLN A 40 11.27 -17.06 -4.53
N GLY A 41 10.23 -16.56 -5.21
CA GLY A 41 8.98 -17.29 -5.44
C GLY A 41 8.18 -17.57 -4.16
N ARG A 42 8.47 -16.86 -3.06
CA ARG A 42 7.73 -16.98 -1.81
C ARG A 42 6.43 -16.18 -1.87
N ALA A 43 5.41 -16.68 -1.18
CA ALA A 43 4.15 -15.96 -1.03
C ALA A 43 4.35 -14.69 -0.19
N VAL A 44 3.77 -13.58 -0.64
CA VAL A 44 3.67 -12.34 0.13
C VAL A 44 2.35 -12.37 0.90
N GLU A 45 2.41 -12.27 2.23
CA GLU A 45 1.24 -12.39 3.12
C GLU A 45 0.14 -11.38 2.76
N GLN A 46 0.53 -10.12 2.48
CA GLN A 46 -0.37 -9.05 2.06
C GLN A 46 0.13 -8.37 0.78
N SER A 47 -0.09 -8.99 -0.38
CA SER A 47 0.28 -8.39 -1.68
C SER A 47 -0.59 -7.19 -2.07
N ARG A 48 -1.74 -7.03 -1.41
CA ARG A 48 -2.67 -5.91 -1.61
C ARG A 48 -3.30 -5.51 -0.29
N THR A 49 -3.35 -4.21 -0.04
CA THR A 49 -3.93 -3.63 1.17
C THR A 49 -4.92 -2.54 0.80
N THR A 50 -5.92 -2.30 1.65
CA THR A 50 -6.76 -1.10 1.52
C THR A 50 -5.92 0.13 1.81
N ALA A 51 -5.97 1.14 0.93
CA ALA A 51 -5.29 2.41 1.20
C ALA A 51 -5.97 3.12 2.37
N VAL A 52 -5.18 3.39 3.40
CA VAL A 52 -5.59 4.16 4.57
C VAL A 52 -4.77 5.44 4.55
N GLY A 53 -5.45 6.58 4.40
CA GLY A 53 -4.79 7.88 4.26
C GLY A 53 -5.68 9.04 4.70
N CYS A 54 -5.15 10.25 4.64
CA CYS A 54 -5.92 11.45 4.95
C CYS A 54 -6.88 11.79 3.81
N ILE A 55 -8.08 12.26 4.17
CA ILE A 55 -8.98 12.90 3.20
C ILE A 55 -8.33 14.23 2.80
N VAL A 56 -7.96 14.35 1.52
CA VAL A 56 -7.51 15.62 0.96
C VAL A 56 -8.75 16.42 0.58
N ALA A 57 -9.17 17.34 1.46
CA ALA A 57 -10.48 18.01 1.43
C ALA A 57 -10.70 19.00 0.25
N ASP A 58 -9.80 19.06 -0.73
CA ASP A 58 -9.94 19.89 -1.93
C ASP A 58 -9.48 19.16 -3.20
N LEU A 59 -9.88 17.90 -3.35
CA LEU A 59 -9.82 17.21 -4.64
C LEU A 59 -10.96 17.70 -5.54
N SER A 60 -11.00 19.01 -5.78
CA SER A 60 -11.94 19.65 -6.69
C SER A 60 -11.50 19.39 -8.13
N ARG A 61 -12.17 18.42 -8.76
CA ARG A 61 -12.30 18.13 -10.21
C ARG A 61 -11.58 16.87 -10.70
N GLY A 62 -12.28 15.74 -10.60
CA GLY A 62 -12.37 14.84 -11.77
C GLY A 62 -12.16 13.33 -11.59
N LEU A 63 -11.63 12.82 -10.48
CA LEU A 63 -11.38 11.38 -10.34
C LEU A 63 -11.55 10.92 -8.89
N GLN A 64 -12.75 10.42 -8.55
CA GLN A 64 -12.97 9.60 -7.34
C GLN A 64 -12.50 8.15 -7.52
N THR A 65 -11.41 7.94 -8.24
CA THR A 65 -10.83 6.59 -8.45
C THR A 65 -9.32 6.66 -8.55
N THR A 66 -8.62 7.14 -7.52
CA THR A 66 -7.21 6.77 -7.35
C THR A 66 -6.88 6.70 -5.86
N LEU A 67 -7.00 5.48 -5.34
CA LEU A 67 -6.24 4.97 -4.20
C LEU A 67 -4.81 5.51 -4.28
N VAL A 68 -4.34 6.21 -3.25
CA VAL A 68 -2.89 6.36 -3.05
C VAL A 68 -2.39 4.99 -2.60
N LEU A 69 -1.68 4.31 -3.50
CA LEU A 69 -0.97 3.06 -3.21
C LEU A 69 0.26 3.36 -2.36
#